data_AF-A0A0B7HEF0-F1
#
_entry.id   AF-A0A0B7HEF0-F1
#
_cell.length_a   1.000
_cell.length_b   1.000
_cell.length_c   1.000
_cell.angle_alpha   90.00
_cell.angle_beta   90.00
_cell.angle_gamma   90.00
#
_symmetry.space_group_name_H-M   'P 1'
#
loop_
_entity.id
_entity.type
_entity.pdbx_description
1 polymer ?
#
loop_
_entity_poly.entity_id
_entity_poly.type
_entity_poly.pdbx_seq_one_letter_code
_entity_poly.pdbx_strand_id
1 'polypeptide(L)'
;MEEVGGLILENLKRGIELGMYRKDINLDFTMRLYLHIMIESGNDLLFFKDYDKNIISASYLEYHIRAIATPKGVTTLEEILRRDKKN
;
A
#
# COMPACT_ATOMS: atom_id res chain seq x y z
N MET A 1 -10.96 2.18 -13.63
CA MET A 1 -10.78 2.51 -12.20
C MET A 1 -11.65 1.65 -11.29
N GLU A 2 -12.91 1.41 -11.66
CA GLU A 2 -13.84 0.58 -10.88
C GLU A 2 -13.38 -0.88 -10.71
N GLU A 3 -12.86 -1.50 -11.78
CA GLU A 3 -12.27 -2.85 -11.73
C GLU A 3 -11.02 -2.94 -10.84
N VAL A 4 -10.12 -1.95 -10.92
CA VAL A 4 -8.90 -1.90 -10.10
C VAL A 4 -9.26 -1.75 -8.62
N GLY A 5 -10.27 -0.93 -8.30
CA GLY A 5 -10.79 -0.82 -6.93
C GLY A 5 -11.31 -2.15 -6.40
N GLY A 6 -12.03 -2.92 -7.21
CA GLY A 6 -12.50 -4.26 -6.86
C GLY A 6 -11.39 -5.21 -6.41
N LEU A 7 -10.29 -5.27 -7.17
CA LEU A 7 -9.12 -6.10 -6.85
C LEU A 7 -8.44 -5.68 -5.54
N ILE A 8 -8.32 -4.37 -5.30
CA ILE A 8 -7.73 -3.84 -4.06
C ILE A 8 -8.63 -4.17 -2.88
N LEU A 9 -9.95 -4.01 -3.02
CA LEU A 9 -10.90 -4.34 -1.98
C LEU A 9 -10.85 -5.83 -1.62
N GLU A 10 -10.74 -6.71 -2.61
CA GLU A 10 -10.56 -8.15 -2.40
C GLU A 10 -9.24 -8.44 -1.67
N ASN A 11 -8.14 -7.78 -2.06
CA ASN A 11 -6.86 -7.90 -1.38
C ASN A 11 -6.96 -7.52 0.11
N LEU A 12 -7.62 -6.41 0.42
CA LEU A 12 -7.82 -5.95 1.80
C LEU A 12 -8.64 -6.96 2.60
N LYS A 13 -9.75 -7.47 2.05
CA LYS A 13 -10.58 -8.50 2.70
C LYS A 13 -9.78 -9.77 2.98
N ARG A 14 -9.07 -10.28 1.98
CA ARG A 14 -8.22 -11.47 2.11
C ARG A 14 -7.11 -11.25 3.14
N GLY A 15 -6.49 -10.07 3.15
CA GLY A 15 -5.45 -9.75 4.13
C GLY A 15 -5.98 -9.72 5.57
N ILE A 16 -7.22 -9.27 5.80
CA ILE A 16 -7.90 -9.38 7.10
C ILE A 16 -8.15 -10.85 7.47
N GLU A 17 -8.70 -11.65 6.54
CA GLU A 17 -8.97 -13.07 6.76
C GLU A 17 -7.70 -13.86 7.12
N LEU A 18 -6.57 -13.52 6.50
CA LEU A 18 -5.26 -14.13 6.78
C LEU A 18 -4.55 -13.57 8.02
N GLY A 19 -5.14 -12.57 8.69
CA GLY A 19 -4.56 -11.89 9.85
C GLY A 19 -3.35 -11.01 9.52
N MET A 20 -3.18 -10.62 8.25
CA MET A 20 -2.10 -9.76 7.76
C MET A 20 -2.44 -8.28 7.93
N TYR A 21 -3.71 -7.91 7.79
CA TYR A 21 -4.21 -6.54 7.97
C TYR A 21 -5.11 -6.43 9.19
N ARG A 22 -5.18 -5.24 9.79
CA ARG A 22 -6.01 -4.95 10.96
C ARG A 22 -7.49 -5.09 10.60
N LYS A 23 -8.28 -5.70 11.49
CA LYS A 23 -9.71 -5.97 11.26
C LYS A 23 -10.62 -4.75 11.34
N ASP A 24 -10.13 -3.66 11.93
CA ASP A 24 -10.88 -2.43 12.24
C ASP A 24 -10.64 -1.31 11.22
N ILE A 25 -9.92 -1.58 10.12
CA ILE A 25 -9.75 -0.61 9.04
C ILE A 25 -11.07 -0.37 8.30
N ASN A 26 -11.31 0.86 7.88
CA ASN A 26 -12.37 1.16 6.93
C ASN A 26 -11.91 0.76 5.53
N LEU A 27 -12.51 -0.30 4.97
CA LEU A 27 -12.11 -0.88 3.68
C LEU A 27 -12.25 0.10 2.51
N ASP A 28 -13.38 0.80 2.42
CA ASP A 28 -13.64 1.76 1.33
C ASP A 28 -12.67 2.94 1.40
N PHE A 29 -12.49 3.52 2.59
CA PHE A 29 -11.53 4.59 2.80
C PHE A 29 -10.09 4.16 2.50
N THR A 30 -9.67 2.99 2.97
CA THR A 30 -8.32 2.46 2.78
C THR A 30 -8.03 2.25 1.29
N MET A 31 -8.95 1.59 0.57
CA MET A 31 -8.86 1.40 -0.88
C MET A 31 -8.76 2.74 -1.62
N ARG A 32 -9.64 3.69 -1.31
CA ARG A 32 -9.65 5.02 -1.95
C ARG A 32 -8.37 5.80 -1.67
N LEU A 33 -7.86 5.74 -0.44
CA LEU A 33 -6.63 6.41 -0.06
C LEU A 33 -5.44 5.83 -0.84
N TYR A 34 -5.36 4.50 -0.98
CA TYR A 34 -4.33 3.87 -1.81
C TYR A 34 -4.43 4.33 -3.27
N LEU A 35 -5.63 4.23 -3.88
CA LEU A 35 -5.87 4.63 -5.27
C LEU A 35 -5.55 6.11 -5.51
N HIS A 36 -5.99 6.99 -4.63
CA HIS A 36 -5.78 8.43 -4.78
C HIS A 36 -4.29 8.74 -4.87
N ILE A 37 -3.50 8.29 -3.90
CA ILE A 37 -2.08 8.63 -3.88
C ILE A 37 -1.30 7.89 -4.97
N MET A 38 -1.69 6.67 -5.36
CA MET A 38 -1.08 5.99 -6.52
C MET A 38 -1.30 6.72 -7.83
N ILE A 39 -2.43 7.41 -7.99
CA ILE A 39 -2.69 8.27 -9.16
C ILE A 39 -1.85 9.54 -9.04
N GLU A 40 -1.87 10.19 -7.87
CA GLU A 40 -1.14 11.44 -7.65
C GLU A 40 0.38 11.28 -7.67
N SER A 41 0.93 10.12 -7.32
CA SER A 41 2.37 9.85 -7.38
C SER A 41 2.92 9.79 -8.80
N GLY A 42 2.05 9.66 -9.82
CA GLY A 42 2.41 9.83 -11.22
C GLY A 42 2.52 11.30 -11.65
N ASN A 43 1.97 12.23 -10.86
CA ASN A 43 1.95 13.66 -11.13
C ASN A 43 3.13 14.38 -10.46
N ASP A 44 3.28 15.68 -10.73
CA ASP A 44 4.31 16.52 -10.12
C ASP A 44 3.81 17.04 -8.76
N LEU A 45 4.09 16.28 -7.71
CA LEU A 45 3.73 16.64 -6.34
C LEU A 45 4.55 17.83 -5.85
N LEU A 46 3.86 18.87 -5.35
CA LEU A 46 4.46 20.15 -4.95
C LEU A 46 5.66 20.00 -3.99
N PHE A 47 5.57 19.05 -3.04
CA PHE A 47 6.56 18.84 -2.00
C PHE A 47 7.57 17.71 -2.30
N PHE A 48 7.46 17.04 -3.46
CA PHE A 48 8.30 15.90 -3.81
C PHE A 48 9.00 16.07 -5.17
N LYS A 49 9.21 17.32 -5.61
CA LYS A 49 9.84 17.63 -6.90
C LYS A 49 11.25 17.06 -7.05
N ASP A 50 11.94 16.87 -5.93
CA ASP A 50 13.32 16.36 -5.89
C ASP A 50 13.40 14.82 -5.82
N TYR A 51 12.27 14.12 -5.90
CA TYR A 51 12.19 12.67 -5.79
C TYR A 51 11.72 12.01 -7.09
N ASP A 52 12.30 10.86 -7.40
CA ASP A 52 11.83 10.01 -8.50
C ASP A 52 10.42 9.46 -8.21
N LYS A 53 9.56 9.45 -9.23
CA LYS A 53 8.15 9.02 -9.11
C LYS A 53 8.01 7.55 -8.68
N ASN A 54 8.96 6.69 -9.03
CA ASN A 54 8.98 5.31 -8.57
C ASN A 54 9.33 5.23 -7.08
N ILE A 55 10.27 6.07 -6.60
CA ILE A 55 10.59 6.17 -5.17
C ILE A 55 9.37 6.64 -4.39
N ILE A 56 8.65 7.65 -4.88
CA ILE A 56 7.43 8.16 -4.24
C ILE A 56 6.38 7.04 -4.14
N SER A 57 6.09 6.38 -5.25
CA SER A 57 5.06 5.33 -5.32
C SER A 57 5.41 4.12 -4.44
N ALA A 58 6.66 3.64 -4.49
CA ALA A 58 7.12 2.53 -3.67
C ALA A 58 7.11 2.86 -2.17
N SER A 59 7.61 4.06 -1.80
CA SER A 59 7.62 4.50 -0.41
C SER A 59 6.20 4.66 0.13
N TYR A 60 5.30 5.22 -0.67
CA TYR A 60 3.90 5.33 -0.29
C TYR A 60 3.23 3.97 -0.09
N LEU A 61 3.43 3.02 -1.01
CA LEU A 61 2.88 1.67 -0.87
C LEU A 61 3.37 1.01 0.42
N GLU A 62 4.67 1.13 0.75
CA GLU A 62 5.21 0.61 2.00
C GLU A 62 4.55 1.28 3.22
N TYR A 63 4.46 2.61 3.26
CA TYR A 63 3.80 3.33 4.36
C TYR A 63 2.33 2.95 4.50
N HIS A 64 1.62 2.83 3.38
CA HIS A 64 0.21 2.45 3.36
C HIS A 64 0.02 1.05 3.94
N ILE A 65 0.83 0.06 3.52
CA ILE A 65 0.77 -1.31 4.06
C ILE A 65 1.13 -1.30 5.54
N ARG A 66 2.22 -0.65 5.95
CA ARG A 66 2.63 -0.58 7.37
C ARG A 66 1.53 0.03 8.25
N ALA A 67 0.80 1.02 7.75
CA ALA A 67 -0.30 1.63 8.47
C ALA A 67 -1.48 0.66 8.69
N ILE A 68 -1.73 -0.29 7.80
CA ILE A 68 -2.86 -1.22 7.90
C ILE A 68 -2.49 -2.63 8.35
N ALA A 69 -1.20 -2.96 8.40
CA ALA A 69 -0.71 -4.30 8.75
C ALA A 69 -0.83 -4.60 10.26
N THR A 70 -1.01 -5.88 10.58
CA THR A 70 -0.80 -6.43 11.93
C THR A 70 0.70 -6.66 12.17
N PRO A 71 1.15 -7.00 13.39
CA PRO A 71 2.54 -7.41 13.61
C PRO A 71 2.98 -8.55 12.67
N LYS A 72 2.10 -9.52 12.41
CA LYS A 72 2.34 -10.59 11.43
C LYS A 72 2.54 -10.04 10.02
N GLY A 73 1.67 -9.14 9.58
CA GLY A 73 1.77 -8.50 8.27
C GLY A 73 3.06 -7.69 8.10
N VAL A 74 3.48 -6.96 9.14
CA VAL A 74 4.76 -6.20 9.14
C VAL A 74 5.95 -7.14 8.98
N THR A 75 6.00 -8.24 9.75
CA THR A 75 7.07 -9.23 9.61
C THR A 75 7.15 -9.79 8.18
N THR A 76 6.01 -10.12 7.57
CA THR A 76 5.99 -10.61 6.18
C THR A 76 6.44 -9.54 5.18
N LEU A 77 6.01 -8.29 5.35
CA LEU A 77 6.46 -7.18 4.52
C LEU A 77 7.98 -7.02 4.57
N GLU A 78 8.58 -7.08 5.76
CA GLU A 78 10.03 -6.96 5.95
C GLU A 78 10.80 -8.13 5.30
N GLU A 79 10.25 -9.34 5.34
CA GLU A 79 10.82 -10.48 4.62
C GLU A 79 10.82 -10.27 3.11
N ILE A 80 9.74 -9.72 2.54
CA ILE A 80 9.62 -9.40 1.12
C ILE A 80 10.64 -8.32 0.73
N LEU A 81 10.66 -7.19 1.44
CA LEU A 81 11.57 -6.07 1.16
C LEU A 81 13.05 -6.47 1.26
N ARG A 82 13.39 -7.39 2.18
CA ARG A 82 14.75 -7.93 2.30
C ARG A 82 15.15 -8.81 1.11
N ARG A 83 14.19 -9.53 0.51
CA ARG A 83 14.43 -10.36 -0.69
C ARG A 83 14.61 -9.48 -1.93
N ASP A 84 13.81 -8.44 -2.07
CA ASP A 84 13.91 -7.52 -3.21
C ASP A 84 15.25 -6.76 -3.23
N LYS A 85 15.80 -6.38 -2.07
CA LYS A 85 17.11 -5.72 -1.96
C LYS A 85 18.31 -6.63 -2.27
N LYS A 86 18.12 -7.94 -2.40
CA LYS A 86 19.20 -8.90 -2.71
C LYS A 86 19.33 -9.20 -4.22
N ASN A 87 18.38 -8.73 -5.03
CA ASN A 87 18.38 -8.84 -6.48
C ASN A 87 18.78 -7.50 -7.11
#